data_AF-A0A9Q0J4B8-F1
#
_entry.id   AF-A0A9Q0J4B8-F1
#
_cell.length_a   1.000
_cell.length_b   1.000
_cell.length_c   1.000
_cell.angle_alpha   90.00
_cell.angle_beta   90.00
_cell.angle_gamma   90.00
#
_symmetry.space_group_name_H-M   'P 1'
#
loop_
_entity.id
_entity.type
_entity.pdbx_description
1 polymer ?
#
loop_
_entity_poly.entity_id
_entity_poly.type
_entity_poly.pdbx_seq_one_letter_code
_entity_poly.pdbx_strand_id
1 'polypeptide(L)'
;PNAPQSLKDIVNKCQGQNRVLMFNNLTKDPERKKAQQQKDIFSAVKEVLEHNQGKPYTNEYFKIAQEEEKKRIEAEKKLQALKEEDELAMHNEMKRKLEKQRQKVMKEMTERIKSQLVEELMKETSGRNPEASCCSIL
;
A
#
# COMPACT_ATOMS: atom_id res chain seq x y z
N PRO A 1 58.74 -18.41 -10.50
CA PRO A 1 57.34 -18.84 -10.74
C PRO A 1 57.13 -20.32 -10.32
N ASN A 2 56.93 -20.57 -9.03
CA ASN A 2 56.52 -21.87 -8.48
C ASN A 2 55.16 -21.70 -7.78
N ALA A 3 54.11 -21.53 -8.57
CA ALA A 3 52.73 -21.60 -8.07
C ALA A 3 52.18 -23.02 -8.33
N PRO A 4 51.39 -23.59 -7.40
CA PRO A 4 50.70 -24.86 -7.63
C PRO A 4 49.88 -24.84 -8.92
N GLN A 5 49.85 -25.95 -9.64
CA GLN A 5 49.13 -26.04 -10.92
C GLN A 5 47.64 -25.72 -10.76
N SER A 6 47.02 -26.20 -9.69
CA SER A 6 45.61 -25.91 -9.35
C SER A 6 45.31 -24.41 -9.26
N LEU A 7 46.24 -23.61 -8.71
CA LEU A 7 46.07 -22.15 -8.63
C LEU A 7 46.14 -21.51 -10.02
N LYS A 8 47.09 -21.93 -10.86
CA LYS A 8 47.21 -21.44 -12.24
C LYS A 8 45.93 -21.76 -13.03
N ASP A 9 45.41 -22.97 -12.87
CA ASP A 9 44.20 -23.42 -13.58
C ASP A 9 42.97 -22.59 -13.18
N ILE A 10 42.81 -22.27 -11.89
CA ILE A 10 41.72 -21.41 -11.40
C ILE A 10 41.86 -19.99 -11.93
N VAL A 11 43.06 -19.41 -11.88
CA VAL A 11 43.31 -18.05 -12.42
C VAL A 11 42.99 -17.99 -13.91
N ASN A 12 43.35 -19.03 -14.67
CA ASN A 12 43.01 -19.13 -16.09
C ASN A 12 41.49 -19.21 -16.33
N LYS A 13 40.76 -20.03 -15.54
CA LYS A 13 39.28 -20.08 -15.57
C LYS A 13 38.65 -18.74 -15.20
N CYS A 14 39.30 -17.97 -14.33
CA CYS A 14 38.94 -16.61 -13.99
C CYS A 14 39.40 -15.56 -15.01
N GLN A 15 39.55 -15.90 -16.30
CA GLN A 15 39.94 -14.97 -17.38
C GLN A 15 41.30 -14.29 -17.15
N GLY A 16 42.22 -14.98 -16.48
CA GLY A 16 43.61 -14.53 -16.32
C GLY A 16 43.79 -13.51 -15.19
N GLN A 17 44.82 -12.66 -15.32
CA GLN A 17 45.31 -11.81 -14.23
C GLN A 17 44.39 -10.63 -13.88
N ASN A 18 43.45 -10.25 -14.77
CA ASN A 18 42.58 -9.08 -14.60
C ASN A 18 41.57 -9.23 -13.45
N ARG A 19 41.34 -10.45 -12.96
CA ARG A 19 40.45 -10.73 -11.81
C ARG A 19 41.21 -11.24 -10.58
N VAL A 20 42.51 -10.99 -10.53
CA VAL A 20 43.36 -11.35 -9.39
C VAL A 20 43.75 -10.08 -8.64
N LEU A 21 43.35 -10.00 -7.37
CA LEU A 21 43.64 -8.88 -6.49
C LEU A 21 44.32 -9.36 -5.22
N MET A 22 45.28 -8.58 -4.72
CA MET A 22 45.90 -8.79 -3.42
C MET A 22 45.27 -7.86 -2.39
N PHE A 23 44.83 -8.42 -1.26
CA PHE A 23 44.15 -7.66 -0.22
C PHE A 23 44.82 -7.90 1.15
N ASN A 24 45.34 -6.84 1.75
CA ASN A 24 45.88 -6.80 3.10
C ASN A 24 44.85 -6.25 4.09
N ASN A 25 44.15 -7.18 4.75
CA ASN A 25 43.16 -6.88 5.79
C ASN A 25 43.76 -6.29 7.08
N LEU A 26 45.08 -6.35 7.26
CA LEU A 26 45.79 -5.90 8.46
C LEU A 26 46.53 -4.57 8.25
N THR A 27 46.19 -3.82 7.19
CA THR A 27 46.85 -2.54 6.93
C THR A 27 46.68 -1.57 8.10
N LYS A 28 47.81 -1.03 8.58
CA LYS A 28 47.85 0.03 9.61
C LYS A 28 47.69 1.44 9.02
N ASP A 29 47.57 1.54 7.70
CA ASP A 29 47.28 2.76 6.95
C ASP A 29 45.88 2.64 6.33
N PRO A 30 44.82 2.88 7.12
CA PRO A 30 43.45 2.72 6.66
C PRO A 30 42.98 3.85 5.74
N GLU A 31 43.65 5.00 5.71
CA GLU A 31 43.23 6.10 4.83
C GLU A 31 43.72 5.88 3.40
N ARG A 32 45.00 5.55 3.20
CA ARG A 32 45.56 5.44 1.85
C ARG A 32 45.49 4.01 1.32
N LYS A 33 46.01 3.04 2.08
CA LYS A 33 46.11 1.66 1.59
C LYS A 33 44.76 0.96 1.54
N LYS A 34 43.85 1.22 2.47
CA LYS A 34 42.50 0.64 2.40
C LYS A 34 41.71 1.24 1.23
N ALA A 35 41.75 2.57 1.06
CA ALA A 35 41.06 3.24 -0.04
C ALA A 35 41.58 2.77 -1.41
N GLN A 36 42.89 2.59 -1.56
CA GLN A 36 43.47 2.05 -2.79
C GLN A 36 42.96 0.63 -3.07
N GLN A 37 43.02 -0.27 -2.09
CA GLN A 37 42.54 -1.65 -2.27
C GLN A 37 41.03 -1.72 -2.56
N GLN A 38 40.23 -0.82 -1.97
CA GLN A 38 38.81 -0.67 -2.30
C GLN A 38 38.62 -0.21 -3.75
N LYS A 39 39.41 0.77 -4.20
CA LYS A 39 39.37 1.23 -5.59
C LYS A 39 39.72 0.10 -6.56
N ASP A 40 40.72 -0.72 -6.23
CA ASP A 40 41.16 -1.84 -7.06
C ASP A 40 40.05 -2.90 -7.20
N ILE A 41 39.36 -3.26 -6.10
CA ILE A 41 38.23 -4.21 -6.18
C ILE A 41 37.05 -3.65 -6.96
N PHE A 42 36.71 -2.36 -6.79
CA PHE A 42 35.63 -1.76 -7.59
C PHE A 42 35.97 -1.68 -9.07
N SER A 43 37.24 -1.42 -9.43
CA SER A 43 37.70 -1.45 -10.83
C SER A 43 37.50 -2.84 -11.44
N ALA A 44 37.94 -3.89 -10.74
CA ALA A 44 37.76 -5.27 -11.20
C ALA A 44 36.27 -5.66 -11.32
N VAL A 45 35.42 -5.24 -10.39
CA VAL A 45 33.96 -5.46 -10.48
C VAL A 45 33.39 -4.74 -11.70
N LYS A 46 33.82 -3.51 -11.98
CA LYS A 46 33.37 -2.75 -13.15
C LYS A 46 33.75 -3.46 -14.45
N GLU A 47 34.97 -3.97 -14.56
CA GLU A 47 35.40 -4.75 -15.73
C GLU A 47 34.55 -6.02 -15.91
N VAL A 48 34.22 -6.73 -14.82
CA VAL A 48 33.32 -7.88 -14.86
C VAL A 48 31.92 -7.49 -15.33
N LEU A 49 31.39 -6.36 -14.86
CA LEU A 49 30.09 -5.86 -15.29
C LEU A 49 30.11 -5.51 -16.78
N GLU A 50 31.13 -4.81 -17.26
CA GLU A 50 31.30 -4.48 -18.68
C GLU A 50 31.39 -5.74 -19.55
N HIS A 51 32.20 -6.73 -19.14
CA HIS A 51 32.31 -8.02 -19.81
C HIS A 51 30.97 -8.76 -19.88
N ASN A 52 30.18 -8.72 -18.80
CA ASN A 52 28.87 -9.35 -18.72
C ASN A 52 27.74 -8.48 -19.30
N GLN A 53 28.03 -7.33 -19.94
CA GLN A 53 27.03 -6.39 -20.46
C GLN A 53 26.02 -5.92 -19.39
N GLY A 54 26.50 -5.76 -18.16
CA GLY A 54 25.69 -5.41 -16.99
C GLY A 54 24.76 -6.53 -16.51
N LYS A 55 24.78 -7.72 -17.13
CA LYS A 55 23.92 -8.83 -16.74
C LYS A 55 24.51 -9.52 -15.50
N PRO A 56 23.74 -9.67 -14.42
CA PRO A 56 24.18 -10.46 -13.28
C PRO A 56 24.27 -11.94 -13.66
N TYR A 57 25.02 -12.69 -12.88
CA TYR A 57 24.99 -14.15 -12.96
C TYR A 57 23.56 -14.66 -12.71
N THR A 58 23.11 -15.60 -13.53
CA THR A 58 21.79 -16.22 -13.42
C THR A 58 21.85 -17.70 -13.81
N ASN A 59 20.88 -18.47 -13.34
CA ASN A 59 20.67 -19.88 -13.68
C ASN A 59 19.18 -20.23 -13.53
N GLU A 60 18.82 -21.49 -13.74
CA GLU A 60 17.42 -21.93 -13.67
C GLU A 60 16.79 -21.71 -12.29
N TYR A 61 17.54 -21.86 -11.20
CA TYR A 61 17.03 -21.60 -9.85
C TYR A 61 16.67 -20.13 -9.64
N PHE A 62 17.47 -19.19 -10.15
CA PHE A 62 17.14 -17.76 -10.09
C PHE A 62 15.88 -17.43 -10.89
N LYS A 63 15.69 -18.06 -12.05
CA LYS A 63 14.48 -17.87 -12.86
C LYS A 63 13.23 -18.39 -12.16
N ILE A 64 13.31 -19.60 -11.60
CA ILE A 64 12.22 -20.21 -10.84
C ILE A 64 11.83 -19.30 -9.67
N ALA A 65 12.81 -18.87 -8.88
CA ALA A 65 12.55 -17.97 -7.74
C ALA A 65 11.89 -16.65 -8.17
N GLN A 66 12.32 -16.06 -9.29
CA GLN A 66 11.70 -14.85 -9.82
C GLN A 66 10.26 -15.07 -10.31
N GLU A 67 9.97 -16.22 -10.91
CA GLU A 67 8.62 -16.56 -11.35
C GLU A 67 7.68 -16.84 -10.17
N GLU A 68 8.15 -17.56 -9.16
CA GLU A 68 7.40 -17.82 -7.93
C GLU A 68 7.10 -16.51 -7.18
N GLU A 69 8.08 -15.62 -7.08
CA GLU A 69 7.91 -14.28 -6.50
C GLU A 69 6.82 -13.49 -7.22
N LYS A 70 6.85 -13.47 -8.56
CA LYS A 70 5.83 -12.79 -9.38
C LYS A 70 4.43 -13.37 -9.12
N LYS A 71 4.30 -14.70 -9.09
CA LYS A 71 3.02 -15.38 -8.80
C LYS A 71 2.52 -15.03 -7.39
N ARG A 72 3.40 -14.98 -6.40
CA ARG A 72 3.04 -14.62 -5.03
C ARG A 72 2.51 -13.19 -4.95
N ILE A 73 3.23 -12.23 -5.54
CA ILE A 73 2.80 -10.82 -5.58
C ILE A 73 1.45 -10.68 -6.31
N GLU A 74 1.24 -11.40 -7.41
CA GLU A 74 -0.03 -11.35 -8.14
C GLU A 74 -1.19 -11.93 -7.32
N ALA A 75 -0.96 -13.05 -6.62
CA ALA A 75 -1.96 -13.65 -5.74
C ALA A 75 -2.31 -12.73 -4.56
N GLU A 76 -1.32 -12.09 -3.94
CA GLU A 76 -1.53 -11.12 -2.86
C GLU A 76 -2.38 -9.92 -3.34
N LYS A 77 -2.08 -9.37 -4.53
CA LYS A 77 -2.87 -8.29 -5.12
C LYS A 77 -4.31 -8.69 -5.38
N LYS A 78 -4.55 -9.89 -5.91
CA LYS A 78 -5.92 -10.41 -6.14
C LYS A 78 -6.67 -10.57 -4.83
N LEU A 79 -6.02 -11.13 -3.81
CA LEU A 79 -6.64 -11.30 -2.49
C LEU A 79 -6.97 -9.95 -1.85
N GLN A 80 -6.10 -8.96 -2.00
CA GLN A 80 -6.37 -7.61 -1.50
C GLN A 80 -7.57 -6.98 -2.22
N ALA A 81 -7.63 -7.06 -3.55
CA ALA A 81 -8.75 -6.52 -4.33
C ALA A 81 -10.09 -7.16 -3.94
N LEU A 82 -10.11 -8.48 -3.71
CA LEU A 82 -11.32 -9.18 -3.26
C LEU A 82 -11.78 -8.71 -1.87
N LYS A 83 -10.83 -8.51 -0.94
CA LYS A 83 -11.15 -7.97 0.40
C LYS A 83 -11.72 -6.56 0.32
N GLU A 84 -11.13 -5.70 -0.51
CA GLU A 84 -11.60 -4.34 -0.72
C GLU A 84 -13.01 -4.32 -1.33
N GLU A 85 -13.31 -5.23 -2.27
CA GLU A 85 -14.64 -5.40 -2.85
C GLU A 85 -15.67 -5.86 -1.81
N ASP A 86 -15.33 -6.88 -1.00
CA ASP A 86 -16.20 -7.39 0.07
C ASP A 86 -16.47 -6.34 1.15
N GLU A 87 -15.43 -5.59 1.56
CA GLU A 87 -15.56 -4.49 2.52
C GLU A 87 -16.46 -3.37 1.97
N LEU A 88 -16.28 -3.02 0.69
CA LEU A 88 -17.11 -2.02 0.03
C LEU A 88 -18.57 -2.48 -0.09
N ALA A 89 -18.80 -3.74 -0.44
CA ALA A 89 -20.14 -4.33 -0.50
C ALA A 89 -20.83 -4.29 0.86
N MET A 90 -20.13 -4.71 1.92
CA MET A 90 -20.63 -4.68 3.30
C MET A 90 -20.92 -3.25 3.77
N HIS A 91 -20.01 -2.31 3.49
CA HIS A 91 -20.19 -0.90 3.82
C HIS A 91 -21.44 -0.32 3.14
N ASN A 92 -21.62 -0.60 1.85
CA ASN A 92 -22.78 -0.14 1.09
C ASN A 92 -24.08 -0.74 1.60
N GLU A 93 -24.10 -2.03 1.97
CA GLU A 93 -25.28 -2.66 2.57
C GLU A 93 -25.63 -2.02 3.93
N MET A 94 -24.64 -1.83 4.80
CA MET A 94 -24.82 -1.18 6.10
C MET A 94 -25.35 0.25 5.93
N LYS A 95 -24.78 1.02 5.01
CA LYS A 95 -25.24 2.38 4.69
C LYS A 95 -26.70 2.40 4.24
N ARG A 96 -27.10 1.47 3.36
CA ARG A 96 -28.51 1.34 2.92
C ARG A 96 -29.45 1.00 4.08
N LYS A 97 -29.04 0.12 5.00
CA LYS A 97 -29.84 -0.21 6.19
C LYS A 97 -30.01 1.01 7.10
N LEU A 98 -28.94 1.75 7.35
CA LEU A 98 -28.95 2.96 8.17
C LEU A 98 -29.83 4.06 7.55
N GLU A 99 -29.75 4.28 6.24
CA GLU A 99 -30.59 5.25 5.53
C GLU A 99 -32.08 4.89 5.62
N LYS A 100 -32.43 3.60 5.46
CA LYS A 100 -33.80 3.11 5.64
C LYS A 100 -34.31 3.36 7.07
N GLN A 101 -33.49 3.08 8.08
CA GLN A 101 -33.84 3.35 9.47
C GLN A 101 -34.03 4.85 9.72
N ARG A 102 -33.13 5.69 9.20
CA ARG A 102 -33.22 7.15 9.30
C ARG A 102 -34.51 7.68 8.67
N GLN A 103 -34.87 7.19 7.48
CA GLN A 103 -36.13 7.56 6.82
C GLN A 103 -37.36 7.13 7.62
N LYS A 104 -37.33 5.93 8.22
CA LYS A 104 -38.45 5.43 9.04
C LYS A 104 -38.67 6.30 10.26
N VAL A 105 -37.61 6.57 11.03
CA VAL A 105 -37.67 7.44 12.23
C VAL A 105 -38.14 8.84 11.86
N MET A 106 -37.62 9.42 10.76
CA MET A 106 -38.06 10.75 10.31
C MET A 106 -39.53 10.80 9.94
N LYS A 107 -40.06 9.77 9.26
CA LYS A 107 -41.49 9.68 8.93
C LYS A 107 -42.34 9.62 10.20
N GLU A 108 -42.01 8.73 11.12
CA GLU A 108 -42.73 8.58 12.40
C GLU A 108 -42.69 9.88 13.22
N MET A 109 -41.54 10.56 13.28
CA MET A 109 -41.39 11.84 13.97
C MET A 109 -42.23 12.94 13.31
N THR A 110 -42.25 12.99 11.96
CA THR A 110 -43.03 13.97 11.20
C THR A 110 -44.53 13.77 11.42
N GLU A 111 -45.00 12.53 11.43
CA GLU A 111 -46.40 12.21 11.73
C GLU A 111 -46.79 12.62 13.15
N ARG A 112 -45.94 12.36 14.15
CA ARG A 112 -46.17 12.81 15.53
C ARG A 112 -46.27 14.32 15.65
N ILE A 113 -45.33 15.06 15.03
CA ILE A 113 -45.34 16.53 15.05
C ILE A 113 -46.61 17.07 14.37
N LYS A 114 -47.01 16.49 13.23
CA LYS A 114 -48.26 16.90 12.56
C LYS A 114 -49.47 16.71 13.45
N SER A 115 -49.61 15.55 14.11
CA SER A 115 -50.72 15.29 15.02
C SER A 115 -50.74 16.26 16.21
N GLN A 116 -49.58 16.53 16.82
CA GLN A 116 -49.46 17.51 17.90
C GLN A 116 -49.87 18.92 17.45
N LEU A 117 -49.43 19.35 16.26
CA LEU A 117 -49.76 20.67 15.71
C LEU A 117 -51.26 20.83 15.44
N VAL A 118 -51.91 19.78 14.89
CA VAL A 118 -53.37 19.78 14.66
C VAL A 118 -54.12 19.88 15.99
N GLU A 119 -53.67 19.15 17.02
CA GLU A 119 -54.28 19.21 18.34
C GLU A 119 -54.15 20.61 18.98
N GLU A 120 -52.99 21.26 18.86
CA GLU A 120 -52.79 22.65 19.30
C GLU A 120 -53.69 23.65 18.54
N LEU A 121 -53.77 23.53 17.21
CA LEU A 121 -54.66 24.36 16.36
C LEU A 121 -56.15 24.18 16.71
N MET A 122 -56.59 22.96 17.03
CA MET A 122 -57.98 22.71 17.47
C MET A 122 -58.28 23.35 18.83
N LYS A 123 -57.32 23.36 19.75
CA LYS A 123 -57.46 24.04 21.06
C LYS A 123 -57.55 25.56 20.90
N GLU A 124 -56.77 26.17 19.99
CA GLU A 124 -56.83 27.62 19.73
C GLU A 124 -58.10 28.08 19.01
N THR A 125 -58.68 27.25 18.15
CA THR A 125 -59.91 27.59 17.41
C THR A 125 -61.17 27.39 18.25
N SER A 126 -61.21 26.38 19.13
CA SER A 126 -62.31 26.19 20.09
C SER A 126 -62.31 27.22 21.24
N GLY A 127 -61.21 27.96 21.43
CA GLY A 127 -61.10 29.08 22.37
C GLY A 127 -61.49 30.45 21.79
N ARG A 128 -61.77 30.56 20.48
CA ARG A 128 -62.27 31.80 19.86
C ARG A 128 -63.79 31.81 19.85
N ASN A 129 -64.37 32.41 20.88
CA ASN A 129 -65.82 32.65 21.01
C ASN A 129 -66.32 33.55 19.85
N PRO A 130 -67.29 33.12 19.01
CA PRO A 130 -67.85 33.96 17.95
C PRO A 130 -68.74 35.12 18.45
N GLU A 131 -68.98 35.24 19.77
CA GLU A 131 -69.92 36.22 20.34
C GLU A 131 -69.32 37.62 20.64
N ALA A 132 -68.18 37.98 20.07
CA ALA A 132 -67.61 39.34 20.23
C ALA A 132 -67.93 40.29 19.06
N SER A 133 -69.03 40.07 18.33
CA SER A 133 -69.47 40.98 17.26
C SER A 133 -70.98 41.23 17.28
N CYS A 134 -71.53 41.64 18.42
CA CYS A 134 -72.84 42.27 18.45
C CYS A 134 -73.03 43.14 19.71
N CYS A 135 -72.35 44.29 19.79
CA CYS A 135 -72.86 45.47 20.50
C CYS A 135 -71.88 46.65 20.40
N SER A 136 -72.05 47.53 19.41
CA SER A 136 -71.74 48.98 19.52
C SER A 136 -72.13 49.77 18.26
N ILE A 137 -73.42 49.84 17.94
CA ILE A 137 -73.98 50.98 17.19
C ILE A 137 -75.41 51.24 17.69
N LEU A 138 -75.55 52.19 18.61
CA LEU A 138 -76.58 53.24 18.65
C LEU A 138 -76.30 54.17 19.84
#